data_AF-A0A3C1YF18-F1
#
_entry.id   AF-A0A3C1YF18-F1
#
_cell.length_a   1.000
_cell.length_b   1.000
_cell.length_c   1.000
_cell.angle_alpha   90.00
_cell.angle_beta   90.00
_cell.angle_gamma   90.00
#
_symmetry.space_group_name_H-M   'P 1'
#
loop_
_entity.id
_entity.type
_entity.pdbx_description
1 polymer ?
#
loop_
_entity_poly.entity_id
_entity_poly.type
_entity_poly.pdbx_seq_one_letter_code
_entity_poly.pdbx_strand_id
1 'polypeptide(L)' 'MINDYRQLAQWDKEFVWHPFTQMQMWNSAEPVIIERGEGPYLFDVTGRKFLDGISSLWVNVHGHRHPFLNAAIVQ' A
#
# COMPACT_ATOMS: atom_id res chain seq x y z
N MET A 1 15.61 -5.87 -5.80
CA MET A 1 15.30 -5.57 -4.39
C MET A 1 14.46 -4.32 -4.41
N ILE A 2 13.24 -4.38 -3.89
CA ILE A 2 12.37 -3.21 -3.80
C ILE A 2 13.01 -2.19 -2.84
N ASN A 3 12.83 -0.91 -3.18
CA ASN A 3 13.60 0.25 -2.73
C ASN A 3 13.76 0.36 -1.21
N ASP A 4 14.86 0.99 -0.79
CA ASP A 4 15.09 1.40 0.61
C ASP A 4 13.88 2.19 1.13
N TYR A 5 13.29 1.73 2.25
CA TYR A 5 12.18 2.40 2.93
C TYR A 5 12.42 3.90 3.07
N ARG A 6 13.66 4.31 3.40
CA ARG A 6 14.00 5.72 3.61
C ARG A 6 13.80 6.56 2.35
N GLN A 7 14.17 6.01 1.19
CA GLN A 7 14.00 6.70 -0.09
C GLN A 7 12.53 6.84 -0.44
N LEU A 8 11.74 5.77 -0.28
CA LEU A 8 10.31 5.81 -0.56
C LEU A 8 9.58 6.78 0.37
N ALA A 9 9.90 6.75 1.67
CA ALA A 9 9.33 7.67 2.66
C ALA A 9 9.70 9.13 2.39
N GLN A 10 10.92 9.38 1.89
CA GLN A 10 11.32 10.72 1.46
C GLN A 10 10.49 11.19 0.27
N TRP A 11 10.42 10.40 -0.81
CA TRP A 11 9.68 10.76 -2.01
C TRP A 11 8.18 10.94 -1.75
N ASP A 12 7.59 10.10 -0.89
CA ASP A 12 6.21 10.22 -0.47
C ASP A 12 5.93 11.59 0.16
N LYS A 13 6.77 12.02 1.11
CA LYS A 13 6.64 13.32 1.79
C LYS A 13 6.93 14.52 0.88
N GLU A 14 7.79 14.35 -0.11
CA GLU A 14 8.23 15.43 -1.00
C GLU A 14 7.24 15.68 -2.14
N PHE A 15 6.63 14.62 -2.68
CA PHE A 15 5.90 14.69 -3.95
C PHE A 15 4.42 14.29 -3.88
N VAL A 16 3.98 13.59 -2.83
CA VAL A 16 2.60 13.07 -2.75
C VAL A 16 1.76 13.92 -1.80
N TRP A 17 0.69 14.54 -2.33
CA TRP A 17 -0.37 15.11 -1.51
C TRP A 17 -1.44 14.05 -1.26
N HIS A 18 -1.46 13.49 -0.04
CA HIS A 18 -2.36 12.39 0.31
C HIS A 18 -3.83 12.82 0.45
N PRO A 19 -4.78 12.03 -0.07
CA PRO A 19 -6.20 12.29 0.13
C PRO A 19 -6.59 12.12 1.60
N PHE A 20 -7.55 12.93 2.06
CA PHE A 20 -8.08 12.88 3.43
C PHE A 20 -7.02 12.90 4.55
N THR A 21 -5.84 13.48 4.29
CA THR A 21 -4.69 13.46 5.20
C THR A 21 -4.20 14.87 5.46
N GLN A 22 -3.97 15.21 6.73
CA GLN A 22 -3.36 16.49 7.10
C GLN A 22 -1.83 16.40 6.92
N MET A 23 -1.31 17.10 5.91
CA MET A 23 0.07 16.95 5.45
C MET A 23 1.12 17.33 6.50
N GLN A 24 0.85 18.28 7.39
CA GLN A 24 1.80 18.59 8.48
C GLN A 24 1.98 17.41 9.44
N MET A 25 0.89 16.71 9.78
CA MET A 25 0.95 15.52 10.63
C MET A 25 1.60 14.35 9.89
N TRP A 26 1.26 14.16 8.61
CA TRP A 26 1.85 13.11 7.77
C TRP A 26 3.38 13.25 7.67
N ASN A 27 3.87 14.46 7.41
CA ASN A 27 5.30 14.72 7.27
C ASN A 27 6.08 14.46 8.57
N SER A 28 5.45 14.59 9.73
CA SER A 28 6.04 14.26 11.04
C SER A 28 5.99 12.76 11.40
N ALA A 29 5.23 11.94 10.69
CA ALA A 29 5.04 10.53 10.97
C ALA A 29 5.97 9.63 10.14
N GLU A 30 6.10 8.36 10.56
CA GLU A 30 6.67 7.30 9.74
C GLU A 30 5.56 6.71 8.84
N PRO A 31 5.63 6.85 7.50
CA PRO A 31 4.60 6.35 6.62
C PRO A 31 4.63 4.82 6.56
N VAL A 32 3.44 4.22 6.46
CA VAL A 32 3.28 2.80 6.13
C VAL A 32 3.20 2.68 4.62
N ILE A 33 4.15 1.99 4.01
CA ILE A 33 4.26 1.87 2.55
C ILE A 33 4.03 0.41 2.17
N ILE A 34 2.91 0.14 1.50
CA ILE A 34 2.51 -1.21 1.09
C ILE A 34 3.26 -1.61 -0.18
N GLU A 35 3.89 -2.78 -0.16
CA GLU A 35 4.66 -3.35 -1.29
C GLU A 35 3.82 -4.34 -2.11
N ARG A 36 3.06 -5.19 -1.43
CA ARG A 36 2.28 -6.26 -2.06
C ARG A 36 1.08 -6.65 -1.22
N GLY A 37 0.12 -7.31 -1.85
CA GLY A 37 -0.98 -8.00 -1.17
C GLY A 37 -1.12 -9.44 -1.65
N GLU A 38 -1.74 -10.29 -0.83
CA GLU A 38 -2.06 -11.69 -1.17
C GLU A 38 -3.26 -12.16 -0.34
N GLY A 39 -4.35 -12.57 -1.02
CA GLY A 39 -5.59 -12.91 -0.34
C GLY A 39 -6.12 -11.72 0.47
N PRO A 40 -6.53 -11.89 1.73
CA PRO A 40 -7.04 -10.79 2.55
C PRO A 40 -5.93 -9.95 3.23
N TYR A 41 -4.66 -10.12 2.85
CA TYR A 41 -3.53 -9.51 3.53
C TYR A 41 -2.76 -8.51 2.68
N LEU A 42 -2.23 -7.48 3.34
CA LEU A 42 -1.26 -6.51 2.82
C LEU A 42 0.09 -6.69 3.51
N PHE A 43 1.16 -6.40 2.80
CA PHE A 43 2.53 -6.46 3.30
C PHE A 43 3.23 -5.14 3.01
N ASP A 44 3.80 -4.53 4.05
CA ASP A 44 4.63 -3.33 3.85
C ASP A 44 6.04 -3.68 3.39
N VAL A 45 6.79 -2.66 2.97
CA VAL A 45 8.18 -2.78 2.50
C VAL A 45 9.17 -3.25 3.58
N THR A 46 8.74 -3.34 4.85
CA THR A 46 9.55 -3.90 5.95
C THR A 46 9.22 -5.37 6.21
N GLY A 47 8.24 -5.94 5.49
CA GLY A 47 7.78 -7.32 5.62
C GLY A 47 6.65 -7.51 6.64
N ARG A 48 6.15 -6.45 7.27
CA ARG A 48 5.04 -6.57 8.23
C ARG A 48 3.75 -6.92 7.48
N LYS A 49 3.02 -7.90 8.01
CA LYS A 49 1.75 -8.39 7.46
C LYS A 49 0.57 -7.79 8.19
N PHE A 50 -0.42 -7.32 7.44
CA PHE A 50 -1.66 -6.72 7.92
C PHE A 50 -2.87 -7.45 7.33
N LEU A 51 -3.88 -7.73 8.15
CA LEU A 51 -5.20 -8.06 7.63
C LEU A 51 -5.83 -6.78 7.06
N ASP A 52 -6.28 -6.82 5.80
CA ASP A 52 -7.05 -5.72 5.20
C ASP A 52 -8.49 -5.76 5.72
N GLY A 53 -8.68 -5.28 6.96
CA GLY A 53 -9.97 -5.32 7.64
C GLY A 53 -11.04 -4.39 7.07
N ILE A 54 -10.69 -3.55 6.08
CA ILE A 54 -11.61 -2.60 5.44
C ILE A 54 -11.64 -2.76 3.91
N SER A 55 -11.11 -3.86 3.37
CA SER A 55 -11.09 -4.11 1.92
C SER A 55 -10.56 -2.92 1.10
N SER A 56 -9.50 -2.26 1.59
CA SER A 56 -8.85 -1.13 0.92
C SER A 56 -9.82 -0.04 0.47
N LEU A 57 -10.61 0.52 1.39
CA LEU A 57 -11.73 1.42 1.13
C LEU A 57 -12.94 0.74 0.49
N TRP A 58 -13.27 -0.46 0.97
CA TRP A 58 -14.49 -1.21 0.63
C TRP A 58 -14.62 -1.65 -0.83
N VAL A 59 -13.51 -1.64 -1.59
CA VAL A 59 -13.51 -2.01 -3.01
C VAL A 59 -12.87 -3.37 -3.28
N ASN A 60 -12.07 -3.91 -2.36
CA ASN A 60 -11.44 -5.21 -2.52
C ASN A 60 -12.40 -6.35 -2.12
N VAL A 61 -13.03 -6.97 -3.11
CA VAL A 61 -14.03 -8.04 -2.93
C VAL A 61 -13.41 -9.45 -2.94
N HIS A 62 -12.42 -9.70 -3.81
CA HIS A 62 -11.89 -11.03 -4.08
C HIS A 62 -10.53 -11.31 -3.43
N GLY A 63 -10.04 -10.39 -2.60
CA GLY A 63 -8.67 -10.41 -2.10
C GLY A 63 -7.66 -9.84 -3.10
N HIS A 64 -6.50 -9.52 -2.58
CA HIS A 64 -5.35 -9.03 -3.33
C HIS A 64 -4.73 -10.14 -4.20
N ARG A 65 -4.33 -9.78 -5.43
CA ARG A 65 -3.69 -10.67 -6.44
C ARG A 65 -4.53 -11.90 -6.85
N HIS A 66 -5.83 -11.74 -7.02
CA HIS A 66 -6.69 -12.83 -7.49
C HIS A 66 -6.24 -13.32 -8.89
N PRO A 67 -5.86 -14.61 -9.06
CA PRO A 67 -5.17 -15.07 -10.27
C PRO A 67 -6.01 -14.93 -11.54
N PHE A 68 -7.32 -15.19 -11.46
CA PHE A 68 -8.23 -15.01 -12.59
C PHE A 68 -8.32 -13.54 -13.04
N LEU A 69 -8.38 -12.59 -12.10
CA LEU A 69 -8.51 -11.16 -12.43
C LEU A 69 -7.21 -10.62 -13.00
N ASN A 70 -6.07 -10.99 -12.40
CA ASN A 70 -4.76 -10.61 -12.92
C ASN A 70 -4.54 -11.13 -14.35
N ALA A 71 -4.91 -12.39 -14.61
CA ALA A 71 -4.81 -12.98 -15.95
C ALA A 71 -5.74 -12.30 -16.97
N ALA A 72 -6.89 -11.76 -16.54
CA ALA A 72 -7.81 -11.05 -17.42
C ALA A 72 -7.33 -9.64 -17.80
N ILE A 73 -6.58 -8.95 -16.93
CA ILE A 73 -6.09 -7.57 -17.17
C ILE A 73 -4.95 -7.54 -18.20
N VAL A 74 -4.15 -8.60 -18.29
CA VAL A 74 -2.93 -8.66 -19.13
C VAL A 74 -3.14 -9.37 -20.48
N GLN A 75 -4.38 -9.72 -20.82
CA GLN A 75 -4.76 -10.21 -22.15
C GLN A 75 -4.85 -9.05 -23.14
#